data_AF-A0A952VHH2-F1
#
_entry.id   AF-A0A952VHH2-F1
#
_cell.length_a   1.000
_cell.length_b   1.000
_cell.length_c   1.000
_cell.angle_alpha   90.00
_cell.angle_beta   90.00
_cell.angle_gamma   90.00
#
_symmetry.space_group_name_H-M   'P 1'
#
loop_
_entity.id
_entity.type
_entity.pdbx_description
1 polymer ?
#
loop_
_entity_poly.entity_id
_entity_poly.type
_entity_poly.pdbx_seq_one_letter_code
_entity_poly.pdbx_strand_id
1 'polypeptide(L)'
;MNCFVAYVNTEDGKPHLLLEGLNGDSIRCRRWDGQRFSIEAEERICDLVPMQLQIIHYYGLSKIEFKGAWEFLWHHYTALIYLRIAVGQKWQSVCQFLFNQRSLASQERIRILRLMVAKRLSGSGEGLSAWDVMTELYSFRWIEHPDGESRAGGVEFQLESLVESGDLAKSGITYLAKPKSMVTLAQIDDQDRRHREASRLQLWLVILTFILAVASIVQTGLIQLPLVFDFRGK
;
A
#
# COMPACT_ATOMS: atom_id res chain seq x y z
N MET A 1 12.16 10.80 11.38
CA MET A 1 12.78 11.03 12.70
C MET A 1 13.09 9.68 13.31
N ASN A 2 14.27 9.54 13.93
CA ASN A 2 14.72 8.33 14.64
C ASN A 2 15.07 8.77 16.06
N CYS A 3 14.09 8.75 16.96
CA CYS A 3 14.26 9.25 18.32
C CYS A 3 13.75 8.23 19.32
N PHE A 4 14.57 7.92 20.33
CA PHE A 4 14.19 7.06 21.44
C PHE A 4 13.79 7.94 22.63
N VAL A 5 12.66 7.62 23.24
CA VAL A 5 12.18 8.26 24.47
C VAL A 5 11.87 7.17 25.46
N ALA A 6 12.49 7.22 26.64
CA ALA A 6 12.27 6.24 27.69
C ALA A 6 11.58 6.90 28.89
N TYR A 7 10.59 6.23 29.45
CA TYR A 7 9.84 6.68 30.61
C TYR A 7 9.61 5.53 31.58
N VAL A 8 9.39 5.89 32.83
CA VAL A 8 9.09 4.95 33.91
C VAL A 8 7.68 5.26 34.37
N ASN A 9 6.83 4.25 34.28
CA ASN A 9 5.46 4.31 34.77
C ASN A 9 5.41 3.95 36.26
N THR A 10 4.38 4.42 36.95
CA THR A 10 3.98 3.92 38.27
C THR A 10 3.00 2.77 38.11
N GLU A 11 2.81 1.94 39.15
CA GLU A 11 1.97 0.71 39.16
C GLU A 11 0.57 0.89 38.54
N ASP A 12 0.04 2.11 38.50
CA ASP A 12 -1.22 2.49 37.87
C ASP A 12 -1.16 2.78 36.35
N GLY A 13 -0.03 2.53 35.68
CA GLY A 13 0.11 2.71 34.23
C GLY A 13 0.18 4.17 33.75
N LYS A 14 0.38 5.13 34.66
CA LYS A 14 0.56 6.56 34.34
C LYS A 14 2.05 6.91 34.21
N PRO A 15 2.45 7.70 33.20
CA PRO A 15 3.85 8.09 33.00
C PRO A 15 4.30 9.04 34.12
N HIS A 16 5.28 8.61 34.91
CA HIS A 16 5.71 9.35 36.10
C HIS A 16 7.06 10.05 35.90
N LEU A 17 7.98 9.46 35.13
CA LEU A 17 9.35 9.98 34.94
C LEU A 17 9.77 9.83 33.47
N LEU A 18 10.31 10.89 32.87
CA LEU A 18 10.93 10.89 31.54
C LEU A 18 12.45 10.96 31.68
N LEU A 19 13.17 10.01 31.08
CA LEU A 19 14.62 9.87 31.21
C LEU A 19 15.32 10.70 30.13
N GLU A 20 16.17 11.66 30.52
CA GLU A 20 16.85 12.57 29.57
C GLU A 20 18.34 12.29 29.41
N GLY A 21 18.98 11.70 30.42
CA GLY A 21 20.39 11.32 30.33
C GLY A 21 20.91 10.65 31.57
N LEU A 22 21.95 9.84 31.40
CA LEU A 22 22.70 9.16 32.45
C LEU A 22 23.96 9.95 32.77
N ASN A 23 24.25 10.17 34.06
CA ASN A 23 25.49 10.78 34.51
C ASN A 23 26.09 9.93 35.64
N GLY A 24 26.86 8.90 35.26
CA GLY A 24 27.41 7.94 36.22
C GLY A 24 26.30 7.13 36.90
N ASP A 25 26.07 7.37 38.19
CA ASP A 25 25.14 6.62 39.06
C ASP A 25 23.78 7.33 39.25
N SER A 26 23.61 8.52 38.67
CA SER A 26 22.36 9.30 38.70
C SER A 26 21.75 9.44 37.31
N ILE A 27 20.42 9.38 37.25
CA ILE A 27 19.66 9.66 36.03
C ILE A 27 19.04 11.05 36.14
N ARG A 28 19.28 11.89 35.13
CA ARG A 28 18.52 13.12 34.92
C ARG A 28 17.15 12.76 34.36
N CYS A 29 16.12 13.02 35.16
CA CYS A 29 14.74 12.72 34.85
C CYS A 29 13.92 14.01 34.88
N ARG A 30 12.84 14.07 34.09
CA ARG A 30 11.76 15.03 34.33
C ARG A 30 10.55 14.31 34.88
N ARG A 31 10.05 14.75 36.03
CA ARG A 31 8.84 14.24 36.67
C ARG A 31 7.60 14.87 36.04
N TRP A 32 6.54 14.09 35.90
CA TRP A 32 5.27 14.52 35.31
C TRP A 32 4.47 15.40 36.29
N ASP A 33 4.15 16.63 35.89
CA ASP A 33 3.41 17.62 36.69
C ASP A 33 1.89 17.64 36.36
N GLY A 34 1.36 16.51 35.87
CA GLY A 34 -0.06 16.40 35.49
C GLY A 34 -0.43 16.98 34.11
N GLN A 35 0.36 17.89 33.53
CA GLN A 35 0.17 18.38 32.15
C GLN A 35 1.40 18.24 31.24
N ARG A 36 2.61 18.40 31.79
CA ARG A 36 3.89 18.33 31.04
C ARG A 36 5.00 17.77 31.95
N PHE A 37 6.08 17.29 31.33
CA PHE A 37 7.32 16.92 32.02
C PHE A 37 8.18 18.18 32.25
N SER A 38 7.92 18.90 33.35
CA SER A 38 8.56 20.19 33.67
C SER A 38 9.46 20.17 34.91
N ILE A 39 9.30 19.19 35.80
CA ILE A 39 10.02 19.16 37.07
C ILE A 39 11.31 18.38 36.89
N GLU A 40 12.45 19.06 36.87
CA GLU A 40 13.77 18.42 36.86
C GLU A 40 13.99 17.67 38.18
N ALA A 41 14.27 16.38 38.09
CA ALA A 41 14.55 15.50 39.21
C ALA A 41 15.79 14.65 38.89
N GLU A 42 16.66 14.48 39.88
CA GLU A 42 17.82 13.61 39.79
C GLU A 42 17.60 12.44 40.74
N GLU A 43 17.45 11.24 40.18
CA GLU A 43 17.13 10.02 40.94
C GLU A 43 18.25 9.00 40.74
N ARG A 44 18.57 8.22 41.78
CA ARG A 44 19.57 7.15 41.69
C ARG A 44 19.04 5.98 40.89
N ILE A 45 19.90 5.39 40.05
CA ILE A 45 19.56 4.24 39.18
C ILE A 45 18.95 3.07 39.99
N CYS A 46 19.38 2.89 41.25
CA CYS A 46 18.96 1.79 42.11
C CYS A 46 17.52 1.90 42.66
N ASP A 47 16.94 3.10 42.72
CA ASP A 47 15.58 3.31 43.25
C ASP A 47 14.50 3.17 42.18
N LEU A 48 14.90 3.00 40.92
CA LEU A 48 13.99 2.72 39.82
C LEU A 48 13.55 1.26 39.88
N VAL A 49 12.28 1.04 40.23
CA VAL A 49 11.64 -0.28 40.21
C VAL A 49 11.89 -0.92 38.84
N PRO A 50 12.59 -2.09 38.76
CA PRO A 50 13.01 -2.70 37.50
C PRO A 50 11.88 -3.08 36.54
N MET A 51 10.62 -2.95 36.98
CA MET A 51 9.49 -3.66 36.40
C MET A 51 8.57 -2.81 35.49
N GLN A 52 8.83 -1.51 35.32
CA GLN A 52 7.90 -0.60 34.60
C GLN A 52 8.58 0.41 33.65
N LEU A 53 9.76 0.06 33.14
CA LEU A 53 10.43 0.84 32.11
C LEU A 53 9.70 0.66 30.77
N GLN A 54 9.22 1.75 30.17
CA GLN A 54 8.64 1.74 28.84
C GLN A 54 9.49 2.59 27.90
N ILE A 55 9.94 1.99 26.79
CA ILE A 55 10.77 2.66 25.79
C ILE A 55 9.90 2.85 24.55
N ILE A 56 9.74 4.09 24.09
CA ILE A 56 9.14 4.39 22.79
C ILE A 56 10.24 4.71 21.80
N HIS A 57 10.28 3.98 20.69
CA HIS A 57 11.05 4.39 19.53
C HIS A 57 10.13 4.99 18.47
N TYR A 58 10.39 6.24 18.12
CA TYR A 58 9.78 6.90 16.99
C TYR A 58 10.63 6.62 15.74
N TYR A 59 10.11 5.76 14.86
CA TYR A 59 10.74 5.41 13.59
C TYR A 59 9.88 5.91 12.43
N GLY A 60 10.27 7.04 11.84
CA GLY A 60 9.47 7.69 10.78
C GLY A 60 8.14 8.24 11.31
N LEU A 61 7.02 7.70 10.81
CA LEU A 61 5.64 8.01 11.24
C LEU A 61 5.08 6.97 12.21
N SER A 62 5.84 5.93 12.55
CA SER A 62 5.38 4.81 13.36
C SER A 62 5.96 4.87 14.78
N LYS A 63 5.09 4.68 15.77
CA LYS A 63 5.43 4.61 17.20
C LYS A 63 5.56 3.14 17.59
N ILE A 64 6.72 2.74 18.11
CA ILE A 64 6.96 1.39 18.63
C ILE A 64 7.09 1.52 20.14
N GLU A 65 6.24 0.83 20.89
CA GLU A 65 6.26 0.82 22.35
C GLU A 65 6.83 -0.50 22.86
N PHE A 66 7.83 -0.44 23.73
CA PHE A 66 8.46 -1.60 24.36
C PHE A 66 8.19 -1.57 25.86
N LYS A 67 7.70 -2.67 26.44
CA LYS A 67 7.50 -2.83 27.89
C LYS A 67 8.66 -3.63 28.47
N GLY A 68 9.63 -2.92 29.03
CA GLY A 68 10.80 -3.49 29.70
C GLY A 68 12.06 -3.55 28.83
N ALA A 69 13.21 -3.57 29.49
CA ALA A 69 14.53 -3.60 28.85
C ALA A 69 14.83 -4.91 28.09
N TRP A 70 14.23 -6.03 28.53
CA TRP A 70 14.41 -7.34 27.90
C TRP A 70 13.66 -7.45 26.56
N GLU A 71 12.43 -6.93 26.49
CA GLU A 71 11.65 -6.86 25.26
C GLU A 71 12.35 -5.96 24.23
N PHE A 72 12.95 -4.85 24.69
CA PHE A 72 13.78 -3.97 23.85
C PHE A 72 15.02 -4.69 23.28
N LEU A 73 15.78 -5.43 24.08
CA LEU A 73 16.97 -6.17 23.62
C LEU A 73 16.62 -7.25 22.59
N TRP A 74 15.54 -8.01 22.83
CA TRP A 74 15.10 -9.05 21.90
C TRP A 74 14.62 -8.47 20.56
N HIS A 75 13.92 -7.32 20.59
CA HIS A 75 13.46 -6.65 19.37
C HIS A 75 14.56 -5.88 18.63
N HIS A 76 15.55 -5.35 19.34
CA HIS A 76 16.73 -4.73 18.73
C HIS A 76 17.56 -5.78 17.98
N TYR A 77 17.75 -6.97 18.55
CA TYR A 77 18.48 -8.06 17.91
C TYR A 77 17.73 -8.66 16.71
N THR A 78 16.42 -8.86 16.83
CA THR A 78 15.65 -9.54 15.78
C THR A 78 15.32 -8.65 14.57
N ALA A 79 15.33 -7.32 14.69
CA ALA A 79 15.01 -6.36 13.62
C ALA A 79 13.65 -6.58 12.89
N LEU A 80 12.87 -7.59 13.27
CA LEU A 80 11.63 -8.04 12.64
C LEU A 80 10.52 -6.97 12.70
N ILE A 81 10.52 -6.13 13.73
CA ILE A 81 9.57 -5.01 13.85
C ILE A 81 9.82 -3.96 12.77
N TYR A 82 11.09 -3.61 12.50
CA TYR A 82 11.43 -2.68 11.42
C TYR A 82 11.14 -3.27 10.05
N LEU A 83 11.39 -4.57 9.87
CA LEU A 83 10.99 -5.29 8.65
C LEU A 83 9.47 -5.24 8.45
N ARG A 84 8.68 -5.50 9.50
CA ARG A 84 7.20 -5.48 9.44
C ARG A 84 6.67 -4.08 9.07
N ILE A 85 7.24 -3.03 9.66
CA ILE A 85 6.87 -1.64 9.35
C ILE A 85 7.27 -1.28 7.92
N ALA A 86 8.47 -1.66 7.48
CA ALA A 86 8.94 -1.42 6.12
C ALA A 86 8.09 -2.16 5.07
N VAL A 87 7.70 -3.41 5.35
CA VAL A 87 6.81 -4.19 4.49
C VAL A 87 5.43 -3.54 4.40
N GLY A 88 4.87 -3.08 5.52
CA GLY A 88 3.56 -2.40 5.53
C GLY A 88 3.57 -1.09 4.72
N GLN A 89 4.59 -0.25 4.92
CA GLN A 89 4.73 1.01 4.16
C GLN A 89 4.94 0.74 2.66
N LYS A 90 5.80 -0.22 2.30
CA LYS A 90 6.01 -0.60 0.90
C LYS A 90 4.77 -1.21 0.28
N TRP A 91 3.99 -2.00 1.02
CA TRP A 91 2.72 -2.56 0.53
C TRP A 91 1.74 -1.47 0.15
N GLN A 92 1.60 -0.45 0.98
CA GLN A 92 0.73 0.69 0.70
C GLN A 92 1.19 1.48 -0.54
N SER A 93 2.50 1.73 -0.67
CA SER A 93 3.06 2.36 -1.87
C SER A 93 2.88 1.51 -3.13
N VAL A 94 3.01 0.19 -3.04
CA VAL A 94 2.77 -0.74 -4.16
C VAL A 94 1.29 -0.73 -4.54
N CYS A 95 0.37 -0.81 -3.59
CA CYS A 95 -1.08 -0.70 -3.86
C CYS A 95 -1.43 0.63 -4.53
N GLN A 96 -0.85 1.74 -4.07
CA GLN A 96 -1.07 3.06 -4.66
C GLN A 96 -0.44 3.18 -6.05
N PHE A 97 0.73 2.60 -6.26
CA PHE A 97 1.37 2.55 -7.57
C PHE A 97 0.59 1.67 -8.57
N LEU A 98 0.09 0.52 -8.12
CA LEU A 98 -0.78 -0.36 -8.91
C LEU A 98 -2.11 0.32 -9.27
N PHE A 99 -2.67 1.10 -8.35
CA PHE A 99 -3.86 1.92 -8.63
C PHE A 99 -3.55 3.02 -9.64
N ASN A 100 -2.40 3.69 -9.54
CA ASN A 100 -1.97 4.76 -10.44
C ASN A 100 -1.53 4.27 -11.83
N GLN A 101 -1.09 3.01 -11.97
CA GLN A 101 -0.70 2.46 -13.26
C GLN A 101 -1.85 2.40 -14.28
N ARG A 102 -3.11 2.40 -13.81
CA ARG A 102 -4.28 2.56 -14.67
C ARG A 102 -4.87 3.93 -14.42
N SER A 103 -4.58 4.89 -15.29
CA SER A 103 -5.22 6.21 -15.19
C SER A 103 -6.74 6.04 -15.20
N LEU A 104 -7.43 6.73 -14.31
CA LEU A 104 -8.90 6.68 -14.21
C LEU A 104 -9.55 6.95 -15.57
N ALA A 105 -8.97 7.88 -16.34
CA ALA A 105 -9.36 8.20 -17.71
C ALA A 105 -9.27 7.01 -18.67
N SER A 106 -8.23 6.16 -18.57
CA SER A 106 -8.10 4.97 -19.41
C SER A 106 -9.18 3.93 -19.08
N GLN A 107 -9.46 3.72 -17.79
CA GLN A 107 -10.51 2.78 -17.37
C GLN A 107 -11.89 3.23 -17.83
N GLU A 108 -12.17 4.53 -17.71
CA GLU A 108 -13.44 5.12 -18.13
C GLU A 108 -13.62 5.05 -19.65
N ARG A 109 -12.58 5.34 -20.45
CA ARG A 109 -12.59 5.17 -21.91
C ARG A 109 -12.93 3.73 -22.31
N ILE A 110 -12.28 2.74 -21.70
CA ILE A 110 -12.54 1.31 -21.98
C ILE A 110 -13.98 0.94 -21.61
N ARG A 111 -14.49 1.48 -20.49
CA ARG A 111 -15.86 1.24 -20.03
C ARG A 111 -16.89 1.80 -21.01
N ILE A 112 -16.70 3.03 -21.50
CA ILE A 112 -17.52 3.64 -22.55
C ILE A 112 -17.49 2.78 -23.81
N LEU A 113 -16.29 2.40 -24.29
CA LEU A 113 -16.14 1.59 -25.49
C LEU A 113 -16.87 0.24 -25.39
N ARG A 114 -16.76 -0.45 -24.24
CA ARG A 114 -17.47 -1.70 -23.96
C ARG A 114 -19.00 -1.51 -23.98
N LEU A 115 -19.50 -0.44 -23.39
CA LEU A 115 -20.93 -0.11 -23.42
C LEU A 115 -21.42 0.11 -24.86
N MET A 116 -20.71 0.91 -25.64
CA MET A 116 -21.05 1.22 -27.03
C MET A 116 -21.11 -0.05 -27.89
N VAL A 117 -20.13 -0.95 -27.72
CA VAL A 117 -20.09 -2.24 -28.42
C VAL A 117 -21.21 -3.15 -27.98
N ALA A 118 -21.45 -3.28 -26.67
CA ALA A 118 -22.52 -4.12 -26.13
C ALA A 118 -23.89 -3.68 -26.67
N LYS A 119 -24.16 -2.38 -26.71
CA LYS A 119 -25.40 -1.79 -27.23
C LYS A 119 -25.57 -2.01 -28.74
N ARG A 120 -24.47 -1.97 -29.50
CA ARG A 120 -24.47 -2.30 -30.93
C ARG A 120 -24.76 -3.78 -31.17
N LEU A 121 -24.23 -4.67 -30.33
CA LEU A 121 -24.46 -6.12 -30.41
C LEU A 121 -25.85 -6.53 -29.95
N SER A 122 -26.48 -5.78 -29.04
CA SER A 122 -27.83 -6.05 -28.54
C SER A 122 -28.95 -5.71 -29.54
N GLY A 123 -28.60 -5.35 -30.78
CA GLY A 123 -29.57 -5.11 -31.86
C GLY A 123 -30.21 -3.72 -31.86
N SER A 124 -29.82 -2.82 -30.95
CA SER A 124 -30.16 -1.40 -31.10
C SER A 124 -29.26 -0.82 -32.19
N GLY A 125 -29.80 -0.73 -33.39
CA GLY A 125 -29.11 -0.15 -34.54
C GLY A 125 -28.86 1.36 -34.38
N GLU A 126 -29.46 1.96 -33.36
CA GLU A 126 -29.41 3.38 -33.04
C GLU A 126 -28.13 3.72 -32.28
N GLY A 127 -27.51 4.84 -32.65
CA GLY A 127 -26.36 5.38 -31.91
C GLY A 127 -26.79 5.97 -30.57
N LEU A 128 -25.87 6.06 -29.62
CA LEU A 128 -26.11 6.65 -28.30
C LEU A 128 -25.62 8.10 -28.27
N SER A 129 -26.38 9.00 -27.66
CA SER A 129 -25.90 10.33 -27.32
C SER A 129 -25.02 10.30 -26.07
N ALA A 130 -24.28 11.39 -25.81
CA ALA A 130 -23.51 11.52 -24.56
C ALA A 130 -24.40 11.39 -23.30
N TRP A 131 -25.64 11.88 -23.37
CA TRP A 131 -26.64 11.75 -22.29
C TRP A 131 -27.07 10.31 -22.07
N ASP A 132 -27.28 9.54 -23.14
CA ASP A 132 -27.62 8.12 -23.05
C ASP A 132 -26.47 7.32 -22.44
N VAL A 133 -25.23 7.61 -22.86
CA VAL A 133 -24.02 6.99 -22.29
C VAL A 133 -23.88 7.30 -20.80
N MET A 134 -24.08 8.57 -20.40
CA MET A 134 -24.06 8.97 -19.00
C MET A 134 -25.13 8.25 -18.17
N THR A 135 -26.34 8.13 -18.71
CA THR A 135 -27.47 7.48 -18.05
C THR A 135 -27.25 5.97 -17.91
N GLU A 136 -26.69 5.32 -18.92
CA GLU A 136 -26.34 3.89 -18.87
C GLU A 136 -25.16 3.60 -17.92
N LEU A 137 -24.17 4.48 -17.82
CA LEU A 137 -23.01 4.29 -16.95
C LEU A 137 -23.29 4.61 -15.47
N TYR A 138 -24.08 5.66 -15.21
CA TYR A 138 -24.23 6.26 -13.89
C TYR A 138 -25.68 6.32 -13.38
N SER A 139 -26.66 5.86 -14.18
CA SER A 139 -28.11 6.00 -13.93
C SER A 139 -28.56 7.47 -13.89
N PHE A 140 -29.86 7.76 -14.01
CA PHE A 140 -30.41 9.13 -13.98
C PHE A 140 -29.97 9.99 -12.77
N ARG A 141 -29.47 9.37 -11.70
CA ARG A 141 -28.95 10.02 -10.49
C ARG A 141 -27.77 10.97 -10.76
N TRP A 142 -27.10 10.86 -11.91
CA TRP A 142 -26.00 11.76 -12.24
C TRP A 142 -26.46 13.22 -12.45
N ILE A 143 -27.74 13.44 -12.80
CA ILE A 143 -28.31 14.77 -13.03
C ILE A 143 -28.38 15.58 -11.72
N GLU A 144 -28.63 14.91 -10.60
CA GLU A 144 -28.74 15.54 -9.27
C GLU A 144 -27.38 15.65 -8.56
N HIS A 145 -26.32 15.07 -9.13
CA HIS A 145 -25.00 15.05 -8.51
C HIS A 145 -24.29 16.40 -8.73
N PRO A 146 -23.65 16.99 -7.70
CA PRO A 146 -22.97 18.29 -7.83
C PRO A 146 -21.90 18.31 -8.92
N ASP A 147 -21.17 17.21 -9.09
CA ASP A 147 -20.18 17.05 -10.17
C ASP A 147 -20.73 16.43 -11.48
N GLY A 148 -22.06 16.32 -11.63
CA GLY A 148 -22.70 15.61 -12.75
C GLY A 148 -22.33 16.21 -14.11
N GLU A 149 -22.37 17.54 -14.22
CA GLU A 149 -22.05 18.29 -15.44
C GLU A 149 -20.56 18.15 -15.81
N SER A 150 -19.66 18.23 -14.83
CA SER A 150 -18.23 18.01 -15.05
C SER A 150 -17.94 16.59 -15.56
N ARG A 151 -18.64 15.58 -15.03
CA ARG A 151 -18.51 14.19 -15.50
C ARG A 151 -19.07 14.02 -16.92
N ALA A 152 -20.17 14.69 -17.24
CA ALA A 152 -20.74 14.68 -18.60
C ALA A 152 -19.74 15.21 -19.63
N GLY A 153 -19.09 16.34 -19.34
CA GLY A 153 -18.03 16.88 -20.21
C GLY A 153 -16.83 15.93 -20.36
N GLY A 154 -16.47 15.21 -19.30
CA GLY A 154 -15.45 14.15 -19.35
C GLY A 154 -15.84 13.00 -20.28
N VAL A 155 -17.08 12.51 -20.19
CA VAL A 155 -17.60 11.44 -21.07
C VAL A 155 -17.68 11.90 -22.52
N GLU A 156 -18.14 13.12 -22.77
CA GLU A 156 -18.18 13.69 -24.13
C GLU A 156 -16.78 13.75 -24.74
N PHE A 157 -15.80 14.26 -24.00
CA PHE A 157 -14.41 14.27 -24.43
C PHE A 157 -13.86 12.87 -24.78
N GLN A 158 -14.21 11.85 -23.99
CA GLN A 158 -13.82 10.47 -24.28
C GLN A 158 -14.50 9.91 -25.54
N LEU A 159 -15.79 10.23 -25.75
CA LEU A 159 -16.52 9.84 -26.97
C LEU A 159 -15.89 10.47 -28.21
N GLU A 160 -15.55 11.76 -28.16
CA GLU A 160 -14.85 12.43 -29.26
C GLU A 160 -13.48 11.82 -29.52
N SER A 161 -12.73 11.52 -28.47
CA SER A 161 -11.43 10.85 -28.61
C SER A 161 -11.55 9.42 -29.17
N LEU A 162 -12.66 8.72 -28.94
CA LEU A 162 -12.95 7.42 -29.54
C LEU A 162 -13.35 7.55 -31.02
N VAL A 163 -14.03 8.62 -31.40
CA VAL A 163 -14.30 8.96 -32.81
C VAL A 163 -13.00 9.24 -33.56
N GLU A 164 -12.11 10.05 -32.97
CA GLU A 164 -10.80 10.39 -33.54
C GLU A 164 -9.92 9.14 -33.74
N SER A 165 -9.92 8.23 -32.77
CA SER A 165 -9.22 6.94 -32.91
C SER A 165 -9.85 5.99 -33.93
N GLY A 166 -11.05 6.30 -34.44
CA GLY A 166 -11.78 5.49 -35.42
C GLY A 166 -12.53 4.31 -34.82
N ASP A 167 -12.63 4.20 -33.49
CA ASP A 167 -13.41 3.18 -32.80
C ASP A 167 -14.92 3.46 -32.87
N LEU A 168 -15.28 4.75 -32.91
CA LEU A 168 -16.66 5.22 -33.07
C LEU A 168 -16.85 6.03 -34.37
N ALA A 169 -18.11 6.16 -34.78
CA ALA A 169 -18.60 7.13 -35.77
C ALA A 169 -19.48 8.15 -35.05
N LYS A 170 -19.39 9.44 -35.41
CA LYS A 170 -20.32 10.49 -34.96
C LYS A 170 -21.30 10.80 -36.09
N SER A 171 -22.60 10.83 -35.79
CA SER A 171 -23.66 11.21 -36.71
C SER A 171 -24.57 12.24 -36.03
N GLY A 172 -24.26 13.53 -36.20
CA GLY A 172 -24.92 14.60 -35.45
C GLY A 172 -24.58 14.51 -33.95
N ILE A 173 -25.59 14.24 -33.12
CA ILE A 173 -25.45 14.10 -31.66
C ILE A 173 -25.24 12.67 -31.19
N THR A 174 -25.35 11.68 -32.09
CA THR A 174 -25.25 10.26 -31.75
C THR A 174 -23.91 9.68 -32.13
N TYR A 175 -23.45 8.73 -31.33
CA TYR A 175 -22.21 7.98 -31.48
C TYR A 175 -22.53 6.52 -31.77
N LEU A 176 -21.81 5.91 -32.71
CA LEU A 176 -22.03 4.52 -33.11
C LEU A 176 -20.72 3.73 -33.10
N ALA A 177 -20.75 2.53 -32.53
CA ALA A 177 -19.59 1.63 -32.56
C ALA A 177 -19.29 1.13 -33.97
N LYS A 178 -18.03 1.30 -34.42
CA LYS A 178 -17.54 0.73 -35.69
C LYS A 178 -16.97 -0.67 -35.47
N PRO A 179 -16.85 -1.53 -36.50
CA PRO A 179 -16.21 -2.85 -36.36
C PRO A 179 -14.80 -2.81 -35.76
N LYS A 180 -14.05 -1.71 -35.97
CA LYS A 180 -12.73 -1.48 -35.36
C LYS A 180 -12.77 -1.58 -33.83
N SER A 181 -13.84 -1.11 -33.19
CA SER A 181 -14.00 -1.18 -31.73
C SER A 181 -13.90 -2.61 -31.18
N MET A 182 -14.37 -3.62 -31.91
CA MET A 182 -14.25 -5.03 -31.52
C MET A 182 -12.79 -5.50 -31.52
N VAL A 183 -12.01 -5.06 -32.52
CA VAL A 183 -10.58 -5.37 -32.61
C VAL A 183 -9.83 -4.68 -31.47
N THR A 184 -10.13 -3.40 -31.21
CA THR A 184 -9.53 -2.64 -30.12
C THR A 184 -9.82 -3.28 -28.77
N LEU A 185 -11.07 -3.70 -28.51
CA LEU A 185 -11.43 -4.40 -27.27
C LEU A 185 -10.72 -5.75 -27.14
N ALA A 186 -10.66 -6.55 -28.21
CA ALA A 186 -9.95 -7.83 -28.19
C ALA A 186 -8.44 -7.65 -27.90
N GLN A 187 -7.82 -6.59 -28.45
CA GLN A 187 -6.44 -6.26 -28.17
C GLN A 187 -6.23 -5.86 -26.70
N ILE A 188 -7.12 -5.03 -26.16
CA ILE A 188 -7.07 -4.62 -24.74
C ILE A 188 -7.20 -5.84 -23.83
N ASP A 189 -8.17 -6.73 -24.09
CA ASP A 189 -8.40 -7.92 -23.27
C ASP A 189 -7.21 -8.90 -23.35
N ASP A 190 -6.60 -9.07 -24.52
CA ASP A 190 -5.40 -9.91 -24.68
C ASP A 190 -4.18 -9.30 -23.97
N GLN A 191 -3.97 -7.98 -24.05
CA GLN A 191 -2.93 -7.28 -23.30
C GLN A 191 -3.13 -7.46 -21.79
N ASP A 192 -4.35 -7.28 -21.28
CA ASP A 192 -4.67 -7.47 -19.88
C ASP A 192 -4.41 -8.90 -19.41
N ARG A 193 -4.73 -9.91 -20.24
CA ARG A 193 -4.41 -11.32 -19.95
C ARG A 193 -2.90 -11.54 -19.89
N ARG A 194 -2.15 -11.10 -20.91
CA ARG A 194 -0.69 -11.24 -20.96
C ARG A 194 -0.01 -10.55 -19.78
N HIS A 195 -0.46 -9.36 -19.39
CA HIS A 195 0.08 -8.65 -18.22
C HIS A 195 -0.12 -9.44 -16.92
N ARG A 196 -1.29 -10.08 -16.73
CA ARG A 196 -1.56 -10.91 -15.55
C ARG A 196 -0.71 -12.17 -15.52
N GLU A 197 -0.57 -12.84 -16.66
CA GLU A 197 0.28 -14.03 -16.81
C GLU A 197 1.75 -13.69 -16.57
N ALA A 198 2.26 -12.63 -17.20
CA ALA A 198 3.62 -12.15 -17.01
C ALA A 198 3.90 -11.80 -15.54
N SER A 199 2.99 -11.08 -14.88
CA SER A 199 3.12 -10.73 -13.44
C SER A 199 3.19 -11.98 -12.56
N ARG A 200 2.39 -13.00 -12.86
CA ARG A 200 2.41 -14.27 -12.12
C ARG A 200 3.71 -15.02 -12.32
N LEU A 201 4.20 -15.10 -13.55
CA LEU A 201 5.50 -15.73 -13.86
C LEU A 201 6.65 -14.98 -13.19
N GLN A 202 6.64 -13.65 -13.20
CA GLN A 202 7.63 -12.83 -12.51
C GLN A 202 7.65 -13.09 -11.00
N LEU A 203 6.49 -13.24 -10.36
CA LEU A 203 6.42 -13.60 -8.94
C LEU A 203 7.08 -14.95 -8.67
N TRP A 204 6.78 -15.97 -9.48
CA TRP A 204 7.41 -17.28 -9.36
C TRP A 204 8.92 -17.23 -9.56
N LEU A 205 9.40 -16.43 -10.51
CA LEU A 205 10.84 -16.21 -10.73
C LEU A 205 11.50 -15.55 -9.54
N VAL A 206 10.87 -14.55 -8.92
CA VAL A 206 11.38 -13.90 -7.70
C VAL A 206 11.48 -14.92 -6.55
N ILE A 207 10.44 -15.73 -6.34
CA ILE A 207 10.44 -16.79 -5.31
C ILE A 207 11.56 -17.80 -5.56
N LEU A 208 11.69 -18.28 -6.80
CA LEU A 208 12.73 -19.23 -7.16
C LEU A 208 14.14 -18.64 -6.96
N THR A 209 14.34 -17.40 -7.38
CA THR A 209 15.61 -16.68 -7.22
C THR A 209 15.97 -16.51 -5.74
N PHE A 210 14.98 -16.23 -4.89
CA PHE A 210 15.17 -16.14 -3.45
C PHE A 210 15.58 -17.50 -2.85
N ILE A 211 14.92 -18.60 -3.24
CA ILE A 211 15.29 -19.95 -2.80
C ILE A 211 16.72 -20.29 -3.21
N LEU A 212 17.10 -19.98 -4.45
CA LEU A 212 18.46 -20.22 -4.96
C LEU A 212 19.52 -19.39 -4.21
N ALA A 213 19.21 -18.13 -3.89
CA ALA A 213 20.09 -17.28 -3.10
C ALA A 213 20.33 -17.87 -1.70
N VAL A 214 19.27 -18.34 -1.02
CA VAL A 214 19.36 -19.00 0.28
C VAL A 214 20.16 -20.31 0.18
N ALA A 215 19.87 -21.15 -0.81
CA ALA A 215 20.60 -22.40 -1.03
C ALA A 215 22.10 -22.16 -1.28
N SER A 216 22.45 -21.10 -2.03
CA SER A 216 23.84 -20.72 -2.29
C SER A 216 24.57 -20.28 -1.02
N ILE A 217 23.90 -19.55 -0.12
CA ILE A 217 24.46 -19.16 1.19
C ILE A 217 24.72 -20.40 2.06
N VAL A 218 23.80 -21.38 2.04
CA VAL A 218 23.98 -22.65 2.78
C VAL A 218 25.14 -23.46 2.21
N GLN A 219 25.24 -23.58 0.88
CA GLN A 219 26.31 -24.35 0.22
C GLN A 219 27.70 -23.73 0.38
N THR A 220 27.80 -22.40 0.46
CA THR A 220 29.08 -21.69 0.63
C THR A 220 29.65 -21.78 2.04
N GLY A 221 28.96 -22.44 2.98
CA GLY A 221 29.45 -22.65 4.36
C GLY A 221 29.44 -21.39 5.23
N LEU A 222 28.80 -20.31 4.77
CA LEU A 222 28.61 -19.05 5.52
C LEU A 222 27.73 -19.22 6.76
N ILE A 223 26.86 -20.23 6.76
CA ILE A 223 26.04 -20.64 7.91
C ILE A 223 26.26 -22.15 8.09
N GLN A 224 27.01 -22.55 9.12
CA GLN A 224 27.07 -23.97 9.53
C GLN A 224 25.73 -24.34 10.17
N LEU A 225 24.75 -24.76 9.37
CA LEU A 225 23.61 -25.50 9.90
C LEU A 225 24.15 -26.84 10.40
N PRO A 226 23.89 -27.25 11.66
CA PRO A 226 24.23 -28.60 12.08
C PRO A 226 23.51 -29.57 11.14
N LEU A 227 24.30 -30.30 10.35
CA LEU A 227 23.83 -31.30 9.40
C LEU A 227 23.17 -32.43 10.19
N VAL A 228 21.85 -32.34 10.43
CA VAL A 228 21.10 -33.41 11.13
C VAL A 228 20.80 -34.59 10.19
N PHE A 229 20.98 -34.44 8.87
CA PHE A 229 20.74 -35.52 7.91
C PHE A 229 21.95 -35.75 7.00
N ASP A 230 22.75 -36.74 7.38
CA ASP A 230 23.76 -37.36 6.54
C ASP A 230 23.08 -38.40 5.63
N PHE A 231 22.95 -38.09 4.35
CA PHE A 231 22.58 -39.05 3.30
C PHE A 231 23.81 -39.56 2.55
N ARG A 232 24.94 -39.78 3.23
CA ARG A 232 25.97 -40.71 2.72
C ARG A 232 25.48 -42.14 2.92
N GLY A 233 24.93 -42.66 1.82
CA GLY A 233 24.52 -44.04 1.69
C GLY A 233 25.59 -45.05 2.08
N LYS A 234 25.13 -46.12 2.72
CA LYS A 234 25.54 -47.48 2.40
C LYS A 234 24.40 -48.15 1.62
#